data_AF-A0A9J2Q0D0-F1
#
_entry.id   AF-A0A9J2Q0D0-F1
#
_cell.length_a   1.000
_cell.length_b   1.000
_cell.length_c   1.000
_cell.angle_alpha   90.00
_cell.angle_beta   90.00
_cell.angle_gamma   90.00
#
_symmetry.space_group_name_H-M   'P 1'
#
loop_
_entity.id
_entity.type
_entity.pdbx_description
1 polymer ?
#
loop_
_entity_poly.entity_id
_entity_poly.type
_entity_poly.pdbx_seq_one_letter_code
_entity_poly.pdbx_strand_id
1 'polypeptide(L)'
;MGSRQDFLIFNKGSKGYSGFDGESNVSYAYSSAYDERAKRNRLICYGVLMFISACIVVKIIYNYTYVETPKERSFRNALEIAYRGQMVLQTFKSDLINETWEVTDRGWVTHEDELRVYRNVFSIGENRSWLTTAKLITPTEITDFNKVTSDWPVDTRALATNYKRMLAMAPFFTETISFDENAIGNVLIIGLRGGGLSNFLHGERKNLDITVAETDPIVREIAKKWFGLKENKRYRVIINDGVNVIRDRLRESLCLKL
;
A
#
# COMPACT_ATOMS: atom_id res chain seq x y z
N MET A 1 80.29 -40.43 -31.66
CA MET A 1 79.14 -41.20 -32.18
C MET A 1 78.25 -40.23 -32.95
N GLY A 2 77.59 -40.55 -34.07
CA GLY A 2 77.20 -41.87 -34.59
C GLY A 2 75.73 -42.14 -34.22
N SER A 3 74.83 -42.49 -35.13
CA SER A 3 74.96 -42.77 -36.58
C SER A 3 73.68 -42.41 -37.36
N ARG A 4 73.76 -42.48 -38.70
CA ARG A 4 72.67 -42.23 -39.66
C ARG A 4 72.47 -43.51 -40.49
N GLN A 5 71.23 -43.97 -40.65
CA GLN A 5 70.78 -44.98 -41.62
C GLN A 5 69.26 -45.18 -41.46
N ASP A 6 68.49 -45.79 -42.38
CA ASP A 6 68.26 -45.61 -43.84
C ASP A 6 66.99 -46.48 -44.13
N PHE A 7 66.04 -46.09 -44.98
CA PHE A 7 65.84 -46.48 -46.40
C PHE A 7 64.54 -45.76 -46.87
N LEU A 8 64.32 -45.21 -48.08
CA LEU A 8 64.60 -45.54 -49.50
C LEU A 8 63.48 -46.32 -50.23
N ILE A 9 63.41 -46.11 -51.57
CA ILE A 9 62.43 -46.63 -52.57
C ILE A 9 61.06 -45.92 -52.51
N PHE A 10 60.36 -45.44 -53.57
CA PHE A 10 60.59 -45.14 -55.01
C PHE A 10 59.34 -44.35 -55.54
N ASN A 11 59.23 -43.69 -56.71
CA ASN A 11 60.13 -43.17 -57.77
C ASN A 11 59.33 -42.09 -58.60
N LYS A 12 59.91 -41.46 -59.63
CA LYS A 12 59.22 -40.54 -60.57
C LYS A 12 58.30 -41.25 -61.58
N GLY A 13 57.22 -40.58 -61.99
CA GLY A 13 56.40 -40.97 -63.16
C GLY A 13 55.45 -39.86 -63.62
N SER A 14 55.73 -39.23 -64.76
CA SER A 14 54.89 -38.16 -65.34
C SER A 14 53.88 -38.70 -66.36
N LYS A 15 52.64 -38.21 -66.31
CA LYS A 15 51.70 -38.19 -67.46
C LYS A 15 50.71 -37.04 -67.28
N GLY A 16 50.44 -36.31 -68.36
CA GLY A 16 49.45 -35.22 -68.35
C GLY A 16 48.04 -35.73 -68.65
N TYR A 17 47.04 -35.01 -68.15
CA TYR A 17 45.65 -35.10 -68.60
C TYR A 17 45.12 -33.69 -68.85
N SER A 18 44.64 -33.45 -70.08
CA SER A 18 43.79 -32.32 -70.40
C SER A 18 42.35 -32.64 -69.98
N GLY A 19 41.81 -31.94 -68.97
CA GLY A 19 40.44 -32.19 -68.51
C GLY A 19 39.94 -31.16 -67.49
N PHE A 20 38.76 -30.62 -67.77
CA PHE A 20 37.90 -29.84 -66.87
C PHE A 20 38.49 -28.58 -66.21
N ASP A 21 38.43 -27.46 -66.95
CA ASP A 21 38.39 -26.09 -66.40
C ASP A 21 37.09 -25.79 -65.58
N GLY A 22 36.30 -26.81 -65.24
CA GLY A 22 35.03 -26.68 -64.53
C GLY A 22 35.17 -26.69 -63.01
N GLU A 23 35.92 -27.66 -62.45
CA GLU A 23 35.94 -27.88 -60.98
C GLU A 23 36.64 -26.75 -60.22
N SER A 24 37.73 -26.19 -60.78
CA SER A 24 38.44 -25.04 -60.22
C SER A 24 37.53 -23.81 -60.12
N ASN A 25 36.79 -23.52 -61.19
CA ASN A 25 35.86 -22.40 -61.27
C ASN A 25 34.64 -22.59 -60.36
N VAL A 26 34.07 -23.80 -60.26
CA VAL A 26 32.97 -24.10 -59.33
C VAL A 26 33.43 -24.01 -57.86
N SER A 27 34.62 -24.53 -57.54
CA SER A 27 35.21 -24.42 -56.20
C SER A 27 35.47 -22.97 -55.80
N TYR A 28 36.05 -22.17 -56.71
CA TYR A 28 36.29 -20.75 -56.49
C TYR A 28 34.99 -19.95 -56.33
N ALA A 29 33.97 -20.22 -57.16
CA ALA A 29 32.65 -19.61 -57.06
C ALA A 29 31.93 -19.98 -55.74
N TYR A 30 32.04 -21.24 -55.30
CA TYR A 30 31.48 -21.67 -54.01
C TYR A 30 32.19 -21.00 -52.83
N SER A 31 33.53 -20.90 -52.90
CA SER A 31 34.35 -20.20 -51.90
C SER A 31 34.00 -18.73 -51.79
N SER A 32 33.88 -18.01 -52.91
CA SER A 32 33.49 -16.60 -52.91
C SER A 32 32.04 -16.39 -52.45
N ALA A 33 31.10 -17.26 -52.84
CA ALA A 33 29.72 -17.21 -52.36
C ALA A 33 29.60 -17.50 -50.85
N TYR A 34 30.47 -18.36 -50.29
CA TYR A 34 30.57 -18.59 -48.85
C TYR A 34 31.13 -17.37 -48.12
N ASP A 35 32.20 -16.75 -48.64
CA ASP A 35 32.80 -15.55 -48.07
C ASP A 35 31.84 -14.34 -48.12
N GLU A 36 31.13 -14.11 -49.23
CA GLU A 36 30.07 -13.09 -49.31
C GLU A 36 28.90 -13.35 -48.36
N ARG A 37 28.53 -14.63 -48.14
CA ARG A 37 27.53 -14.99 -47.11
C ARG A 37 28.06 -14.73 -45.71
N ALA A 38 29.35 -14.98 -45.44
CA ALA A 38 30.00 -14.70 -44.17
C ALA A 38 30.11 -13.18 -43.90
N LYS A 39 30.51 -12.39 -44.90
CA LYS A 39 30.53 -10.92 -44.87
C LYS A 39 29.14 -10.36 -44.57
N ARG A 40 28.10 -10.81 -45.30
CA ARG A 40 26.71 -10.39 -45.06
C ARG A 40 26.23 -10.72 -43.65
N ASN A 41 26.52 -11.93 -43.16
CA ASN A 41 26.15 -12.32 -41.80
C ASN A 41 26.87 -11.47 -40.74
N ARG A 42 28.17 -11.18 -40.91
CA ARG A 42 28.92 -10.26 -40.04
C ARG A 42 28.32 -8.85 -40.07
N LEU A 43 27.95 -8.34 -41.25
CA LEU A 43 27.33 -7.02 -41.41
C LEU A 43 25.99 -6.93 -40.67
N ILE A 44 25.16 -7.99 -40.72
CA ILE A 44 23.91 -8.10 -39.96
C ILE A 44 24.21 -8.10 -38.45
N CYS A 45 25.20 -8.88 -37.98
CA CYS A 45 25.61 -8.87 -36.57
C CYS A 45 26.07 -7.48 -36.10
N TYR A 46 26.87 -6.77 -36.90
CA TYR A 46 27.27 -5.39 -36.59
C TYR A 46 26.07 -4.43 -36.56
N GLY A 47 25.12 -4.55 -37.49
CA GLY A 47 23.88 -3.77 -37.48
C GLY A 47 23.04 -4.00 -36.21
N VAL A 48 22.86 -5.26 -35.80
CA VAL A 48 22.16 -5.62 -34.56
C VAL A 48 22.90 -5.09 -33.32
N LEU A 49 24.23 -5.23 -33.26
CA LEU A 49 25.03 -4.71 -32.15
C LEU A 49 25.01 -3.19 -32.06
N MET A 50 25.06 -2.47 -33.19
CA MET A 50 24.89 -1.00 -33.20
C MET A 50 23.48 -0.58 -32.79
N PHE A 51 22.43 -1.30 -33.21
CA PHE A 51 21.06 -1.02 -32.78
C PHE A 51 20.89 -1.21 -31.26
N ILE A 52 21.39 -2.32 -30.70
CA ILE A 52 21.37 -2.57 -29.25
C ILE A 52 22.17 -1.48 -28.51
N SER A 53 23.36 -1.11 -29.01
CA SER A 53 24.18 -0.03 -28.45
C SER A 53 23.43 1.31 -28.45
N ALA A 54 22.78 1.67 -29.56
CA ALA A 54 21.98 2.89 -29.67
C ALA A 54 20.80 2.89 -28.69
N CYS A 55 20.07 1.77 -28.55
CA CYS A 55 19.00 1.63 -27.56
C CYS A 55 19.50 1.78 -26.11
N ILE A 56 20.70 1.26 -25.80
CA ILE A 56 21.35 1.44 -24.49
C ILE A 56 21.72 2.92 -24.27
N VAL A 57 22.33 3.58 -25.25
CA VAL A 57 22.69 5.02 -25.17
C VAL A 57 21.45 5.90 -24.99
N VAL A 58 20.38 5.68 -25.76
CA VAL A 58 19.11 6.40 -25.60
C VAL A 58 18.51 6.19 -24.21
N LYS A 59 18.55 4.96 -23.67
CA LYS A 59 18.10 4.67 -22.30
C LYS A 59 18.95 5.35 -21.22
N ILE A 60 20.27 5.43 -21.41
CA ILE A 60 21.19 6.15 -20.50
C ILE A 60 20.89 7.66 -20.53
N ILE A 61 20.75 8.26 -21.72
CA ILE A 61 20.40 9.68 -21.88
C ILE A 61 19.06 9.95 -21.22
N TYR A 62 18.02 9.16 -21.51
CA TYR A 62 16.71 9.29 -20.88
C TYR A 62 16.80 9.24 -19.36
N ASN A 63 17.49 8.25 -18.78
CA ASN A 63 17.66 8.15 -17.33
C ASN A 63 18.45 9.31 -16.70
N TYR A 64 19.32 9.98 -17.46
CA TYR A 64 20.07 11.16 -16.99
C TYR A 64 19.31 12.49 -17.15
N THR A 65 18.36 12.58 -18.09
CA THR A 65 17.61 13.82 -18.37
C THR A 65 16.17 13.80 -17.87
N TYR A 66 15.61 12.63 -17.55
CA TYR A 66 14.25 12.49 -17.04
C TYR A 66 14.15 13.00 -15.60
N VAL A 67 13.56 14.18 -15.44
CA VAL A 67 13.14 14.72 -14.14
C VAL A 67 11.66 14.38 -13.94
N GLU A 68 11.40 13.34 -13.16
CA GLU A 68 10.06 12.93 -12.72
C GLU A 68 9.28 14.12 -12.13
N THR A 69 8.11 14.40 -12.68
CA THR A 69 7.25 15.51 -12.23
C THR A 69 6.72 15.29 -10.81
N PRO A 70 6.33 16.36 -10.09
CA PRO A 70 5.73 16.23 -8.76
C PRO A 70 4.50 15.30 -8.73
N LYS A 71 3.68 15.30 -9.81
CA LYS A 71 2.51 14.42 -9.93
C LYS A 71 2.91 12.95 -10.09
N GLU A 72 3.84 12.63 -11.00
CA GLU A 72 4.35 11.26 -11.17
C GLU A 72 4.98 10.73 -9.88
N ARG A 73 5.77 11.56 -9.19
CA ARG A 73 6.37 11.21 -7.89
C ARG A 73 5.34 10.94 -6.81
N SER A 74 4.34 11.80 -6.70
CA SER A 74 3.21 11.66 -5.78
C SER A 74 2.47 10.35 -6.03
N PHE A 75 2.17 10.04 -7.29
CA PHE A 75 1.53 8.80 -7.70
C PHE A 75 2.39 7.55 -7.44
N ARG A 76 3.70 7.60 -7.70
CA ARG A 76 4.63 6.52 -7.37
C ARG A 76 4.70 6.26 -5.86
N ASN A 77 4.74 7.31 -5.05
CA ASN A 77 4.74 7.21 -3.59
C ASN A 77 3.36 6.71 -3.07
N ALA A 78 2.26 7.08 -3.72
CA ALA A 78 0.93 6.53 -3.47
C ALA A 78 0.86 5.02 -3.76
N LEU A 79 1.40 4.57 -4.90
CA LEU A 79 1.53 3.16 -5.23
C LEU A 79 2.43 2.42 -4.23
N GLU A 80 3.50 3.04 -3.71
CA GLU A 80 4.34 2.45 -2.65
C GLU A 80 3.51 2.16 -1.38
N ILE A 81 2.71 3.13 -0.93
CA ILE A 81 1.82 2.99 0.25
C ILE A 81 0.73 1.94 0.01
N ALA A 82 0.11 1.92 -1.17
CA ALA A 82 -0.91 0.95 -1.52
C ALA A 82 -0.37 -0.48 -1.68
N TYR A 83 0.81 -0.64 -2.30
CA TYR A 83 1.42 -1.96 -2.54
C TYR A 83 1.97 -2.60 -1.26
N ARG A 84 2.40 -1.79 -0.27
CA ARG A 84 2.64 -2.25 1.11
C ARG A 84 1.40 -2.88 1.76
N GLY A 85 0.20 -2.62 1.25
CA GLY A 85 -1.05 -3.27 1.64
C GLY A 85 -1.51 -2.86 3.03
N GLN A 86 -1.16 -3.65 4.05
CA GLN A 86 -1.52 -3.42 5.45
C GLN A 86 -0.27 -3.28 6.32
N MET A 87 0.02 -2.06 6.78
CA MET A 87 1.12 -1.74 7.68
C MET A 87 0.66 -1.80 9.14
N VAL A 88 1.25 -2.66 9.97
CA VAL A 88 1.04 -2.63 11.43
C VAL A 88 1.81 -1.44 12.01
N LEU A 89 1.12 -0.57 12.75
CA LEU A 89 1.72 0.61 13.39
C LEU A 89 2.15 0.33 14.83
N GLN A 90 1.26 -0.33 15.60
CA GLN A 90 1.52 -0.66 17.00
C GLN A 90 0.56 -1.76 17.48
N THR A 91 1.06 -2.67 18.33
CA THR A 91 0.27 -3.59 19.13
C THR A 91 0.23 -3.17 20.61
N PHE A 92 -0.84 -3.54 21.30
CA PHE A 92 -1.05 -3.28 22.72
C PHE A 92 -1.68 -4.54 23.35
N LYS A 93 -1.11 -5.06 24.44
CA LYS A 93 -1.76 -6.14 25.20
C LYS A 93 -2.79 -5.53 26.16
N SER A 94 -3.93 -6.19 26.36
CA SER A 94 -4.86 -5.83 27.43
C SER A 94 -4.54 -6.63 28.70
N ASP A 95 -4.64 -5.97 29.84
CA ASP A 95 -4.52 -6.59 31.18
C ASP A 95 -5.88 -7.09 31.71
N LEU A 96 -6.99 -6.70 31.07
CA LEU A 96 -8.36 -7.06 31.50
C LEU A 96 -9.00 -8.19 30.68
N ILE A 97 -8.60 -8.33 29.41
CA ILE A 97 -9.05 -9.41 28.52
C ILE A 97 -7.86 -10.12 27.88
N ASN A 98 -7.97 -11.41 27.59
CA ASN A 98 -6.87 -12.15 26.95
C ASN A 98 -6.79 -11.90 25.42
N GLU A 99 -6.89 -10.64 25.01
CA GLU A 99 -6.75 -10.21 23.61
C GLU A 99 -5.57 -9.25 23.47
N THR A 100 -5.05 -9.14 22.25
CA THR A 100 -4.06 -8.13 21.87
C THR A 100 -4.70 -7.20 20.84
N TRP A 101 -4.69 -5.89 21.12
CA TRP A 101 -5.17 -4.87 20.20
C TRP A 101 -4.08 -4.54 19.18
N GLU A 102 -4.44 -4.45 17.90
CA GLU A 102 -3.52 -4.17 16.80
C GLU A 102 -4.02 -3.00 15.97
N VAL A 103 -3.20 -1.94 15.85
CA VAL A 103 -3.49 -0.77 15.01
C VAL A 103 -2.74 -0.91 13.69
N THR A 104 -3.45 -0.82 12.57
CA THR A 104 -2.87 -0.94 11.22
C THR A 104 -3.43 0.09 10.24
N ASP A 105 -2.59 0.63 9.36
CA ASP A 105 -3.03 1.39 8.20
C ASP A 105 -3.13 0.48 6.99
N ARG A 106 -4.17 0.69 6.15
CA ARG A 106 -4.34 0.02 4.87
C ARG A 106 -4.63 1.04 3.78
N GLY A 107 -3.82 1.04 2.72
CA GLY A 107 -3.95 1.95 1.57
C GLY A 107 -4.41 1.24 0.31
N TRP A 108 -5.08 1.98 -0.58
CA TRP A 108 -5.28 1.59 -1.99
C TRP A 108 -5.43 2.82 -2.88
N VAL A 109 -4.95 2.72 -4.12
CA VAL A 109 -5.19 3.72 -5.17
C VAL A 109 -6.50 3.39 -5.88
N THR A 110 -7.31 4.40 -6.21
CA THR A 110 -8.59 4.27 -6.93
C THR A 110 -8.38 4.29 -8.45
N HIS A 111 -9.45 4.09 -9.22
CA HIS A 111 -9.43 4.29 -10.68
C HIS A 111 -9.27 5.77 -11.11
N GLU A 112 -9.23 6.71 -10.16
CA GLU A 112 -9.09 8.16 -10.36
C GLU A 112 -7.69 8.65 -9.91
N ASP A 113 -6.73 7.73 -9.76
CA ASP A 113 -5.38 7.92 -9.20
C ASP A 113 -5.33 8.46 -7.75
N GLU A 114 -6.47 8.61 -7.07
CA GLU A 114 -6.53 9.03 -5.66
C GLU A 114 -6.13 7.87 -4.73
N LEU A 115 -5.14 8.12 -3.85
CA LEU A 115 -4.85 7.23 -2.73
C LEU A 115 -5.87 7.41 -1.60
N ARG A 116 -6.51 6.33 -1.17
CA ARG A 116 -7.33 6.30 0.04
C ARG A 116 -6.67 5.40 1.08
N VAL A 117 -6.34 5.95 2.25
CA VAL A 117 -5.77 5.20 3.39
C VAL A 117 -6.76 5.20 4.55
N TYR A 118 -6.90 4.05 5.19
CA TYR A 118 -7.78 3.86 6.34
C TYR A 118 -7.01 3.21 7.48
N ARG A 119 -7.15 3.81 8.67
CA ARG A 119 -6.63 3.27 9.92
C ARG A 119 -7.63 2.34 10.55
N ASN A 120 -7.14 1.21 11.04
CA ASN A 120 -7.93 0.11 11.56
C ASN A 120 -7.43 -0.29 12.94
N VAL A 121 -8.35 -0.67 13.82
CA VAL A 121 -8.03 -1.41 15.04
C VAL A 121 -8.72 -2.77 14.98
N PHE A 122 -7.91 -3.80 15.21
CA PHE A 122 -8.31 -5.18 15.41
C PHE A 122 -8.13 -5.55 16.88
N SER A 123 -8.86 -6.56 17.33
CA SER A 123 -8.39 -7.36 18.47
C SER A 123 -8.01 -8.76 17.99
N ILE A 124 -7.09 -9.37 18.72
CA ILE A 124 -6.49 -10.68 18.43
C ILE A 124 -6.64 -11.51 19.71
N GLY A 125 -7.76 -12.23 19.80
CA GLY A 125 -7.99 -13.32 20.74
C GLY A 125 -7.84 -14.65 20.03
N GLU A 126 -8.84 -15.54 20.18
CA GLU A 126 -8.96 -16.77 19.37
C GLU A 126 -9.08 -16.48 17.87
N ASN A 127 -9.72 -15.36 17.53
CA ASN A 127 -9.90 -14.87 16.16
C ASN A 127 -9.47 -13.40 16.04
N ARG A 128 -8.98 -12.99 14.87
CA ARG A 128 -8.62 -11.59 14.58
C ARG A 128 -9.84 -10.80 14.14
N SER A 129 -10.50 -10.13 15.07
CA SER A 129 -11.74 -9.38 14.85
C SER A 129 -11.49 -7.94 14.39
N TRP A 130 -12.18 -7.49 13.33
CA TRP A 130 -12.05 -6.12 12.80
C TRP A 130 -13.00 -5.18 13.56
N LEU A 131 -12.48 -4.38 14.49
CA LEU A 131 -13.32 -3.67 15.47
C LEU A 131 -13.63 -2.22 15.11
N THR A 132 -12.74 -1.52 14.40
CA THR A 132 -13.05 -0.20 13.81
C THR A 132 -12.13 0.16 12.65
N THR A 133 -12.74 0.72 11.61
CA THR A 133 -12.09 1.49 10.54
C THR A 133 -12.39 2.98 10.72
N ALA A 134 -11.41 3.82 10.43
CA ALA A 134 -11.50 5.28 10.27
C ALA A 134 -10.72 5.72 9.01
N LYS A 135 -11.17 6.78 8.32
CA LYS A 135 -10.48 7.32 7.14
C LYS A 135 -9.32 8.23 7.59
N LEU A 136 -8.19 8.20 6.89
CA LEU A 136 -7.13 9.22 7.03
C LEU A 136 -7.33 10.33 6.00
N ILE A 137 -6.91 11.54 6.34
CA ILE A 137 -6.86 12.66 5.40
C ILE A 137 -5.59 12.49 4.57
N THR A 138 -5.71 11.86 3.39
CA THR A 138 -4.61 11.73 2.43
C THR A 138 -4.10 13.12 2.00
N PRO A 139 -2.77 13.38 2.01
CA PRO A 139 -2.19 14.57 1.38
C PRO A 139 -2.46 14.62 -0.13
N THR A 140 -2.67 15.82 -0.69
CA THR A 140 -2.83 16.01 -2.14
C THR A 140 -1.55 15.71 -2.93
N GLU A 141 -0.38 15.93 -2.32
CA GLU A 141 0.93 15.55 -2.85
C GLU A 141 1.70 14.72 -1.84
N ILE A 142 2.25 13.59 -2.29
CA ILE A 142 2.99 12.64 -1.45
C ILE A 142 4.48 12.71 -1.79
N THR A 143 5.25 13.16 -0.81
CA THR A 143 6.72 13.31 -0.85
C THR A 143 7.35 12.40 0.18
N ASP A 144 8.67 12.19 0.10
CA ASP A 144 9.39 11.38 1.07
C ASP A 144 9.35 11.95 2.50
N PHE A 145 9.00 13.23 2.66
CA PHE A 145 8.80 13.88 3.96
C PHE A 145 7.41 13.66 4.59
N ASN A 146 6.39 13.31 3.80
CA ASN A 146 5.01 13.12 4.30
C ASN A 146 4.40 11.76 3.96
N LYS A 147 5.12 10.82 3.31
CA LYS A 147 4.60 9.47 2.99
C LYS A 147 4.44 8.51 4.19
N VAL A 148 4.77 8.96 5.39
CA VAL A 148 4.65 8.20 6.65
C VAL A 148 3.22 8.30 7.17
N THR A 149 2.42 7.24 6.98
CA THR A 149 0.97 7.30 7.24
C THR A 149 0.59 7.39 8.72
N SER A 150 1.46 6.96 9.66
CA SER A 150 1.22 7.08 11.11
C SER A 150 0.84 8.51 11.51
N ASP A 151 1.46 9.47 10.85
CA ASP A 151 1.43 10.90 11.19
C ASP A 151 0.24 11.62 10.53
N TRP A 152 -0.49 10.93 9.65
CA TRP A 152 -1.63 11.50 8.93
C TRP A 152 -2.84 11.67 9.86
N PRO A 153 -3.50 12.85 9.84
CA PRO A 153 -4.65 13.09 10.69
C PRO A 153 -5.85 12.24 10.27
N VAL A 154 -6.57 11.74 11.28
CA VAL A 154 -7.80 10.97 11.11
C VAL A 154 -8.95 11.91 10.76
N ASP A 155 -9.70 11.58 9.72
CA ASP A 155 -10.95 12.26 9.37
C ASP A 155 -12.04 11.84 10.36
N THR A 156 -12.18 12.60 11.45
CA THR A 156 -13.19 12.38 12.49
C THR A 156 -14.63 12.63 12.01
N ARG A 157 -14.83 13.17 10.79
CA ARG A 157 -16.16 13.34 10.17
C ARG A 157 -16.51 12.21 9.19
N ALA A 158 -15.59 11.31 8.86
CA ALA A 158 -15.84 10.21 7.93
C ALA A 158 -16.24 8.90 8.64
N LEU A 159 -17.52 8.53 8.54
CA LEU A 159 -17.97 7.18 8.87
C LEU A 159 -17.67 6.20 7.72
N ALA A 160 -16.61 5.42 7.89
CA ALA A 160 -16.14 4.46 6.88
C ALA A 160 -17.05 3.23 6.67
N THR A 161 -17.91 2.87 7.63
CA THR A 161 -18.75 1.66 7.54
C THR A 161 -20.25 1.95 7.66
N ASN A 162 -21.06 1.28 6.84
CA ASN A 162 -22.51 1.52 6.74
C ASN A 162 -23.24 1.30 8.07
N TYR A 163 -22.89 0.28 8.84
CA TYR A 163 -23.43 0.02 10.18
C TYR A 163 -23.26 1.24 11.12
N LYS A 164 -22.09 1.90 11.12
CA LYS A 164 -21.89 3.11 11.93
C LYS A 164 -22.74 4.28 11.46
N ARG A 165 -22.98 4.41 10.14
CA ARG A 165 -23.88 5.44 9.57
C ARG A 165 -25.31 5.22 10.06
N MET A 166 -25.80 3.97 10.02
CA MET A 166 -27.12 3.62 10.55
C MET A 166 -27.24 3.94 12.05
N LEU A 167 -26.24 3.58 12.87
CA LEU A 167 -26.22 3.94 14.29
C LEU A 167 -26.20 5.46 14.53
N ALA A 168 -25.46 6.22 13.71
CA ALA A 168 -25.39 7.67 13.85
C ALA A 168 -26.70 8.38 13.45
N MET A 169 -27.46 7.82 12.50
CA MET A 169 -28.76 8.36 12.06
C MET A 169 -29.92 7.91 12.95
N ALA A 170 -29.81 6.75 13.63
CA ALA A 170 -30.86 6.17 14.46
C ALA A 170 -31.56 7.15 15.42
N PRO A 171 -30.87 7.92 16.29
CA PRO A 171 -31.55 8.81 17.26
C PRO A 171 -32.31 9.98 16.60
N PHE A 172 -31.99 10.32 15.35
CA PHE A 172 -32.71 11.33 14.57
C PHE A 172 -33.94 10.72 13.89
N PHE A 173 -33.81 9.52 13.32
CA PHE A 173 -34.95 8.77 12.75
C PHE A 173 -36.00 8.34 13.80
N THR A 174 -35.61 8.16 15.06
CA THR A 174 -36.55 7.89 16.17
C THR A 174 -37.03 9.17 16.87
N GLU A 175 -36.81 10.35 16.26
CA GLU A 175 -37.15 11.70 16.78
C GLU A 175 -36.64 11.99 18.22
N THR A 176 -35.69 11.17 18.70
CA THR A 176 -35.11 11.26 20.04
C THR A 176 -34.13 12.43 20.15
N ILE A 177 -33.60 12.87 19.00
CA ILE A 177 -32.84 14.11 18.81
C ILE A 177 -33.39 14.76 17.52
N SER A 178 -33.72 16.05 17.57
CA SER A 178 -34.15 16.78 16.37
C SER A 178 -33.04 16.85 15.31
N PHE A 179 -33.43 16.89 14.02
CA PHE A 179 -32.50 17.07 12.91
C PHE A 179 -31.82 18.46 12.89
N ASP A 180 -32.37 19.45 13.61
CA ASP A 180 -31.82 20.80 13.80
C ASP A 180 -30.32 20.76 14.19
N GLU A 181 -29.51 21.64 13.60
CA GLU A 181 -28.09 21.78 13.94
C GLU A 181 -27.86 22.15 15.42
N ASN A 182 -28.82 22.84 16.02
CA ASN A 182 -28.81 23.31 17.39
C ASN A 182 -29.40 22.31 18.39
N ALA A 183 -29.88 21.15 17.93
CA ALA A 183 -30.50 20.14 18.78
C ALA A 183 -29.59 19.74 19.96
N ILE A 184 -30.07 19.97 21.18
CA ILE A 184 -29.42 19.54 22.41
C ILE A 184 -29.79 18.08 22.66
N GLY A 185 -28.80 17.24 23.00
CA GLY A 185 -29.05 15.81 23.26
C GLY A 185 -27.96 15.17 24.08
N ASN A 186 -28.34 14.31 25.03
CA ASN A 186 -27.42 13.52 25.84
C ASN A 186 -27.30 12.12 25.26
N VAL A 187 -26.11 11.75 24.79
CA VAL A 187 -25.87 10.45 24.12
C VAL A 187 -24.96 9.59 25.00
N LEU A 188 -25.42 8.39 25.35
CA LEU A 188 -24.59 7.33 25.93
C LEU A 188 -24.25 6.30 24.83
N ILE A 189 -22.97 6.00 24.67
CA ILE A 189 -22.45 4.94 23.80
C ILE A 189 -21.73 3.92 24.67
N ILE A 190 -21.93 2.64 24.42
CA ILE A 190 -21.26 1.54 25.13
C ILE A 190 -20.30 0.86 24.14
N GLY A 191 -19.03 0.76 24.53
CA GLY A 191 -17.91 0.38 23.67
C GLY A 191 -17.38 1.58 22.86
N LEU A 192 -16.15 2.00 23.15
CA LEU A 192 -15.44 3.04 22.42
C LEU A 192 -14.78 2.47 21.17
N ARG A 193 -14.06 1.35 21.29
CA ARG A 193 -13.19 0.79 20.24
C ARG A 193 -12.28 1.91 19.69
N GLY A 194 -12.11 2.05 18.37
CA GLY A 194 -11.38 3.18 17.77
C GLY A 194 -12.18 4.50 17.67
N GLY A 195 -13.12 4.78 18.58
CA GLY A 195 -13.82 6.07 18.72
C GLY A 195 -14.74 6.53 17.58
N GLY A 196 -14.72 5.91 16.39
CA GLY A 196 -15.26 6.51 15.16
C GLY A 196 -16.74 6.92 15.16
N LEU A 197 -17.62 6.30 15.94
CA LEU A 197 -19.02 6.75 16.06
C LEU A 197 -19.16 8.00 16.95
N SER A 198 -18.47 8.03 18.09
CA SER A 198 -18.54 9.13 19.03
C SER A 198 -17.75 10.36 18.56
N ASN A 199 -16.61 10.15 17.88
CA ASN A 199 -15.89 11.20 17.15
C ASN A 199 -16.78 11.89 16.10
N PHE A 200 -17.51 11.09 15.30
CA PHE A 200 -18.42 11.60 14.27
C PHE A 200 -19.53 12.46 14.89
N LEU A 201 -20.30 11.91 15.83
CA LEU A 201 -21.41 12.63 16.46
C LEU A 201 -20.95 13.91 17.17
N HIS A 202 -19.75 13.90 17.78
CA HIS A 202 -19.18 15.08 18.44
C HIS A 202 -18.82 16.22 17.47
N GLY A 203 -18.31 15.87 16.28
CA GLY A 203 -18.01 16.83 15.22
C GLY A 203 -19.23 17.28 14.42
N GLU A 204 -20.22 16.40 14.27
CA GLU A 204 -21.41 16.61 13.43
C GLU A 204 -22.52 17.42 14.13
N ARG A 205 -22.56 17.46 15.47
CA ARG A 205 -23.50 18.33 16.22
C ARG A 205 -22.82 19.05 17.39
N LYS A 206 -22.96 20.37 17.41
CA LYS A 206 -22.33 21.28 18.38
C LYS A 206 -22.93 21.18 19.78
N ASN A 207 -24.17 20.70 19.90
CA ASN A 207 -24.96 20.73 21.14
C ASN A 207 -25.24 19.34 21.74
N LEU A 208 -24.66 18.28 21.18
CA LEU A 208 -24.69 16.95 21.82
C LEU A 208 -23.65 16.87 22.96
N ASP A 209 -24.04 16.28 24.08
CA ASP A 209 -23.11 15.81 25.11
C ASP A 209 -22.96 14.29 25.02
N ILE A 210 -21.74 13.82 24.78
CA ILE A 210 -21.44 12.42 24.45
C ILE A 210 -20.64 11.79 25.60
N THR A 211 -21.24 10.80 26.23
CA THR A 211 -20.58 9.90 27.16
C THR A 211 -20.33 8.56 26.47
N VAL A 212 -19.11 8.06 26.55
CA VAL A 212 -18.78 6.69 26.17
C VAL A 212 -18.41 5.89 27.41
N ALA A 213 -19.06 4.75 27.62
CA ALA A 213 -18.61 3.73 28.56
C ALA A 213 -17.69 2.76 27.82
N GLU A 214 -16.50 2.54 28.34
CA GLU A 214 -15.53 1.56 27.84
C GLU A 214 -14.95 0.79 29.04
N THR A 215 -14.79 -0.52 28.91
CA THR A 215 -14.29 -1.34 30.02
C THR A 215 -12.76 -1.37 30.04
N ASP A 216 -12.12 -1.38 28.87
CA ASP A 216 -10.66 -1.51 28.75
C ASP A 216 -9.97 -0.14 28.62
N PRO A 217 -9.13 0.29 29.60
CA PRO A 217 -8.43 1.57 29.52
C PRO A 217 -7.48 1.66 28.32
N ILE A 218 -6.91 0.55 27.83
CA ILE A 218 -5.99 0.58 26.68
C ILE A 218 -6.71 1.02 25.40
N VAL A 219 -8.02 0.76 25.29
CA VAL A 219 -8.84 1.18 24.15
C VAL A 219 -9.01 2.70 24.13
N ARG A 220 -9.10 3.35 25.29
CA ARG A 220 -9.10 4.83 25.39
C ARG A 220 -7.75 5.42 25.01
N GLU A 221 -6.64 4.78 25.35
CA GLU A 221 -5.30 5.21 24.93
C GLU A 221 -5.09 5.05 23.41
N ILE A 222 -5.46 3.89 22.86
CA ILE A 222 -5.46 3.63 21.42
C ILE A 222 -6.31 4.67 20.69
N ALA A 223 -7.53 4.94 21.16
CA ALA A 223 -8.42 5.92 20.54
C ALA A 223 -7.82 7.33 20.54
N LYS A 224 -7.16 7.74 21.63
CA LYS A 224 -6.44 9.04 21.72
C LYS A 224 -5.25 9.10 20.77
N LYS A 225 -4.34 8.14 20.88
CA LYS A 225 -3.07 8.14 20.14
C LYS A 225 -3.28 7.99 18.64
N TRP A 226 -4.18 7.10 18.23
CA TRP A 226 -4.27 6.63 16.86
C TRP A 226 -5.55 7.04 16.11
N PHE A 227 -6.66 7.29 16.81
CA PHE A 227 -7.98 7.57 16.20
C PHE A 227 -8.52 9.00 16.42
N GLY A 228 -7.70 9.90 16.98
CA GLY A 228 -8.04 11.32 17.11
C GLY A 228 -9.10 11.64 18.17
N LEU A 229 -9.35 10.75 19.15
CA LEU A 229 -10.23 11.03 20.30
C LEU A 229 -9.72 12.26 21.07
N LYS A 230 -10.54 13.32 21.12
CA LYS A 230 -10.27 14.57 21.84
C LYS A 230 -11.37 14.84 22.85
N GLU A 231 -11.23 14.25 24.03
CA GLU A 231 -12.14 14.45 25.16
C GLU A 231 -12.20 15.92 25.59
N ASN A 232 -13.39 16.39 25.98
CA ASN A 232 -13.68 17.75 26.41
C ASN A 232 -15.02 17.79 27.18
N LYS A 233 -15.51 18.99 27.54
CA LYS A 233 -16.75 19.15 28.32
C LYS A 233 -17.99 18.48 27.72
N ARG A 234 -18.06 18.31 26.39
CA ARG A 234 -19.16 17.62 25.66
C ARG A 234 -18.82 16.20 25.19
N TYR A 235 -17.65 15.66 25.54
CA TYR A 235 -17.20 14.36 25.05
C TYR A 235 -16.25 13.71 26.06
N ARG A 236 -16.71 12.67 26.75
CA ARG A 236 -15.94 11.98 27.80
C ARG A 236 -16.02 10.47 27.66
N VAL A 237 -14.91 9.81 27.95
CA VAL A 237 -14.82 8.35 28.09
C VAL A 237 -14.70 8.01 29.57
N ILE A 238 -15.69 7.28 30.08
CA ILE A 238 -15.71 6.71 31.42
C ILE A 238 -15.17 5.28 31.32
N ILE A 239 -14.15 4.95 32.11
CA ILE A 239 -13.66 3.58 32.23
C ILE A 239 -14.51 2.85 33.27
N ASN A 240 -15.56 2.17 32.80
CA ASN A 240 -16.50 1.36 33.59
C ASN A 240 -17.35 0.52 32.62
N ASP A 241 -17.88 -0.60 33.12
CA ASP A 241 -18.85 -1.42 32.39
C ASP A 241 -20.12 -0.64 32.04
N GLY A 242 -20.65 -0.87 30.83
CA GLY A 242 -21.81 -0.15 30.32
C GLY A 242 -23.11 -0.38 31.09
N VAL A 243 -23.30 -1.58 31.67
CA VAL A 243 -24.47 -1.91 32.50
C VAL A 243 -24.40 -1.18 33.84
N ASN A 244 -23.20 -1.02 34.40
CA ASN A 244 -22.99 -0.18 35.58
C ASN A 244 -23.33 1.29 35.28
N VAL A 245 -22.80 1.85 34.19
CA VAL A 245 -23.07 3.25 33.79
C VAL A 245 -24.57 3.51 33.54
N ILE A 246 -25.32 2.53 33.00
CA ILE A 246 -26.79 2.61 32.92
C ILE A 246 -27.41 2.61 34.32
N ARG A 247 -27.04 1.65 35.18
CA ARG A 247 -27.63 1.48 36.52
C ARG A 247 -27.44 2.71 37.40
N ASP A 248 -26.27 3.34 37.34
CA ASP A 248 -25.95 4.49 38.17
C ASP A 248 -26.68 5.75 37.67
N ARG A 249 -26.79 5.97 36.35
CA ARG A 249 -27.64 7.05 35.80
C ARG A 249 -29.13 6.88 36.10
N LEU A 250 -29.63 5.65 36.17
CA LEU A 250 -31.01 5.39 36.60
C LEU A 250 -31.23 5.78 38.07
N ARG A 251 -30.25 5.51 38.95
CA ARG A 251 -30.29 5.93 40.37
C ARG A 251 -30.24 7.46 40.48
N GLU A 252 -29.33 8.13 39.78
CA GLU A 252 -29.25 9.60 39.74
C GLU A 252 -30.59 10.22 39.30
N SER A 253 -31.20 9.71 38.23
CA SER A 253 -32.49 10.17 37.70
C SER A 253 -33.69 9.89 38.62
N LEU A 254 -33.61 8.86 39.48
CA LEU A 254 -34.60 8.59 40.52
C LEU A 254 -34.43 9.52 41.73
N CYS A 255 -33.20 9.76 42.17
CA CYS A 255 -32.89 10.68 43.27
C CYS A 255 -33.17 12.15 42.92
N LEU A 256 -33.19 12.54 41.64
CA LEU A 256 -33.61 13.86 41.16
C LEU A 256 -35.13 14.02 40.99
N LYS A 257 -35.93 13.04 41.43
CA LYS A 257 -37.41 13.03 41.35
C LYS A 257 -38.08 12.82 42.73
N LEU A 258 -37.32 12.97 43.81
CA LEU A 258 -37.72 12.86 45.21
C LEU A 258 -37.29 14.12 45.97
#